data_AF-A0A016QKS7-F1
#
_entry.id   AF-A0A016QKS7-F1
#
_cell.length_a   1.000
_cell.length_b   1.000
_cell.length_c   1.000
_cell.angle_alpha   90.00
_cell.angle_beta   90.00
_cell.angle_gamma   90.00
#
_symmetry.space_group_name_H-M   'P 1'
#
loop_
_entity.id
_entity.type
_entity.pdbx_description
1 polymer ?
#
loop_
_entity_poly.entity_id
_entity_poly.type
_entity_poly.pdbx_seq_one_letter_code
_entity_poly.pdbx_strand_id
1 'polypeptide(L)'
;MNPETRAVLRAAVEANSRVNDVLCAHLSPEMMRAQTPGGGMTVAQHLAHMAGVTQEWLSQLDGSTASPLPVLYSGTLWGTFTAQEDPARAAEVLREVWTAALNTAANAPGTGQLSHPSTAQFLLHMLTHDAHHRGQVLLALKMGGFPLPDEDALWGPLRGE
;
A
#
# COMPACT_ATOMS: atom_id res chain seq x y z
N MET A 1 14.94 16.00 -7.44
CA MET A 1 13.95 15.56 -8.45
C MET A 1 13.52 16.77 -9.28
N ASN A 2 13.45 16.67 -10.61
CA ASN A 2 12.99 17.78 -11.45
C ASN A 2 11.44 17.96 -11.33
N PRO A 3 10.88 19.11 -11.73
CA PRO A 3 9.44 19.38 -11.57
C PRO A 3 8.52 18.41 -12.31
N GLU A 4 8.91 17.98 -13.51
CA GLU A 4 8.11 17.07 -14.34
C GLU A 4 8.02 15.67 -13.70
N THR A 5 9.16 15.09 -13.30
CA THR A 5 9.21 13.82 -12.58
C THR A 5 8.38 13.89 -11.29
N ARG A 6 8.43 15.01 -10.57
CA ARG A 6 7.62 15.21 -9.36
C ARG A 6 6.13 15.20 -9.66
N ALA A 7 5.69 15.87 -10.73
CA ALA A 7 4.28 15.90 -11.12
C ALA A 7 3.78 14.50 -11.52
N VAL A 8 4.57 13.78 -12.33
CA VAL A 8 4.24 12.41 -12.74
C VAL A 8 4.13 11.46 -11.55
N LEU A 9 5.09 11.49 -10.63
CA LEU A 9 5.05 10.64 -9.43
C LEU A 9 3.89 10.97 -8.51
N ARG A 10 3.55 12.26 -8.37
CA ARG A 10 2.36 12.69 -7.61
C ARG A 10 1.09 12.09 -8.22
N ALA A 11 0.89 12.25 -9.52
CA ALA A 11 -0.28 11.70 -10.21
C ALA A 11 -0.35 10.16 -10.08
N ALA A 12 0.80 9.47 -10.20
CA ALA A 12 0.86 8.01 -10.05
C ALA A 12 0.52 7.55 -8.62
N VAL A 13 1.02 8.23 -7.59
CA VAL A 13 0.70 7.93 -6.19
C VAL A 13 -0.77 8.23 -5.88
N GLU A 14 -1.30 9.36 -6.36
CA GLU A 14 -2.72 9.70 -6.18
C GLU A 14 -3.63 8.65 -6.84
N ALA A 15 -3.30 8.20 -8.05
CA ALA A 15 -4.02 7.13 -8.71
C ALA A 15 -3.93 5.81 -7.92
N ASN A 16 -2.74 5.44 -7.43
CA ASN A 16 -2.56 4.25 -6.60
C ASN A 16 -3.40 4.29 -5.32
N SER A 17 -3.40 5.43 -4.61
CA SER A 17 -4.24 5.61 -3.42
C SER A 17 -5.73 5.47 -3.74
N ARG A 18 -6.21 6.03 -4.86
CA ARG A 18 -7.60 5.84 -5.30
C ARG A 18 -7.94 4.39 -5.62
N VAL A 19 -7.03 3.62 -6.24
CA VAL A 19 -7.26 2.18 -6.44
C VAL A 19 -7.37 1.45 -5.09
N ASN A 20 -6.50 1.77 -4.13
CA ASN A 20 -6.57 1.19 -2.79
C ASN A 20 -7.89 1.54 -2.10
N ASP A 21 -8.39 2.76 -2.26
CA ASP A 21 -9.69 3.19 -1.72
C ASP A 21 -10.85 2.40 -2.33
N VAL A 22 -10.87 2.22 -3.66
CA VAL A 22 -11.90 1.42 -4.33
C VAL A 22 -11.87 -0.03 -3.86
N LEU A 23 -10.67 -0.63 -3.75
CA LEU A 23 -10.52 -1.98 -3.24
C LEU A 23 -11.05 -2.08 -1.80
N CYS A 24 -10.62 -1.20 -0.90
CA CYS A 24 -11.03 -1.26 0.50
C CYS A 24 -12.53 -1.00 0.68
N ALA A 25 -13.14 -0.15 -0.16
CA ALA A 25 -14.58 0.09 -0.14
C ALA A 25 -15.42 -1.14 -0.56
N HIS A 26 -14.85 -2.03 -1.39
CA HIS A 26 -15.49 -3.28 -1.80
C HIS A 26 -15.42 -4.37 -0.72
N LEU A 27 -14.37 -4.34 0.12
CA LEU A 27 -14.11 -5.38 1.10
C LEU A 27 -15.12 -5.35 2.26
N SER A 28 -15.57 -6.54 2.66
CA SER A 28 -16.29 -6.77 3.91
C SER A 28 -15.36 -7.34 5.01
N PRO A 29 -15.75 -7.29 6.29
CA PRO A 29 -14.98 -7.94 7.35
C PRO A 29 -14.78 -9.45 7.15
N GLU A 30 -15.66 -10.13 6.42
CA GLU A 30 -15.50 -11.55 6.07
C GLU A 30 -14.44 -11.74 4.99
N MET A 31 -14.48 -10.91 3.94
CA MET A 31 -13.48 -10.93 2.86
C MET A 31 -12.06 -10.67 3.37
N MET A 32 -11.91 -9.89 4.44
CA MET A 32 -10.61 -9.61 5.07
C MET A 32 -9.89 -10.88 5.56
N ARG A 33 -10.64 -11.97 5.81
CA ARG A 33 -10.11 -13.27 6.25
C ARG A 33 -9.82 -14.24 5.10
N ALA A 34 -10.21 -13.89 3.86
CA ALA A 34 -9.88 -14.71 2.70
C ALA A 34 -8.36 -14.85 2.57
N GLN A 35 -7.90 -16.06 2.25
CA GLN A 35 -6.49 -16.41 2.27
C GLN A 35 -5.98 -16.76 0.87
N THR A 36 -4.78 -16.29 0.53
CA THR A 36 -4.08 -16.70 -0.68
C THR A 36 -3.78 -18.21 -0.65
N PRO A 37 -3.88 -18.94 -1.78
CA PRO A 37 -3.61 -20.38 -1.82
C PRO A 37 -2.25 -20.79 -1.24
N GLY A 38 -2.17 -22.03 -0.75
CA GLY A 38 -0.95 -22.56 -0.16
C GLY A 38 -0.66 -22.09 1.26
N GLY A 39 -1.66 -21.53 1.96
CA GLY A 39 -1.50 -21.03 3.33
C GLY A 39 -0.79 -19.67 3.41
N GLY A 40 -0.94 -18.85 2.37
CA GLY A 40 -0.34 -17.51 2.29
C GLY A 40 -1.01 -16.50 3.22
N MET A 41 -0.77 -15.21 2.96
CA MET A 41 -1.39 -14.14 3.74
C MET A 41 -2.90 -14.07 3.50
N THR A 42 -3.63 -13.63 4.53
CA THR A 42 -5.01 -13.17 4.39
C THR A 42 -5.06 -11.80 3.71
N VAL A 43 -6.24 -11.38 3.25
CA VAL A 43 -6.45 -10.03 2.71
C VAL A 43 -6.04 -8.96 3.73
N ALA A 44 -6.44 -9.09 4.99
CA ALA A 44 -6.02 -8.18 6.06
C ALA A 44 -4.49 -8.12 6.20
N GLN A 45 -3.81 -9.26 6.14
CA GLN A 45 -2.35 -9.34 6.21
C GLN A 45 -1.67 -8.70 5.01
N HIS A 46 -2.22 -8.83 3.80
CA HIS A 46 -1.71 -8.14 2.61
C HIS A 46 -1.80 -6.62 2.76
N LEU A 47 -2.95 -6.07 3.18
CA LEU A 47 -3.12 -4.63 3.37
C LEU A 47 -2.19 -4.09 4.48
N ALA A 48 -2.04 -4.84 5.57
CA ALA A 48 -1.09 -4.50 6.62
C ALA A 48 0.37 -4.53 6.14
N HIS A 49 0.73 -5.51 5.31
CA HIS A 49 2.06 -5.62 4.72
C HIS A 49 2.35 -4.49 3.72
N MET A 50 1.38 -4.11 2.88
CA MET A 50 1.49 -2.96 1.96
C MET A 50 1.84 -1.67 2.71
N ALA A 51 1.07 -1.34 3.76
CA ALA A 51 1.34 -0.17 4.60
C ALA A 51 2.67 -0.30 5.36
N GLY A 52 2.93 -1.45 5.99
CA GLY A 52 4.11 -1.67 6.83
C GLY A 52 5.43 -1.62 6.05
N VAL A 53 5.50 -2.25 4.88
CA VAL A 53 6.71 -2.21 4.04
C VAL A 53 6.96 -0.81 3.49
N THR A 54 5.91 -0.08 3.10
CA THR A 54 6.06 1.31 2.65
C THR A 54 6.57 2.20 3.78
N GLN A 55 6.04 2.02 5.00
CA GLN A 55 6.54 2.71 6.20
C GLN A 55 7.98 2.33 6.54
N GLU A 56 8.36 1.06 6.41
CA GLU A 56 9.73 0.57 6.67
C GLU A 56 10.72 1.23 5.71
N TRP A 57 10.45 1.25 4.41
CA TRP A 57 11.30 1.93 3.45
C TRP A 57 11.32 3.44 3.67
N LEU A 58 10.18 4.05 3.99
CA LEU A 58 10.13 5.46 4.38
C LEU A 58 11.01 5.74 5.61
N SER A 59 11.10 4.82 6.57
CA SER A 59 11.96 5.01 7.75
C SER A 59 13.45 5.06 7.42
N GLN A 60 13.87 4.40 6.33
CA GLN A 60 15.25 4.47 5.83
C GLN A 60 15.52 5.81 5.14
N LEU A 61 14.51 6.44 4.55
CA LEU A 61 14.62 7.80 4.01
C LEU A 61 14.59 8.85 5.12
N ASP A 62 13.60 8.76 6.01
CA ASP A 62 13.39 9.64 7.15
C ASP A 62 12.59 8.93 8.26
N GLY A 63 13.30 8.45 9.27
CA GLY A 63 12.71 7.78 10.43
C GLY A 63 11.77 8.67 11.25
N SER A 64 11.98 9.99 11.24
CA SER A 64 11.13 10.91 12.02
C SER A 64 9.73 11.05 11.42
N THR A 65 9.62 11.00 10.08
CA THR A 65 8.33 10.96 9.40
C THR A 65 7.67 9.59 9.49
N ALA A 66 8.45 8.49 9.43
CA ALA A 66 7.89 7.14 9.47
C ALA A 66 7.36 6.72 10.85
N SER A 67 8.05 7.11 11.93
CA SER A 67 7.75 6.66 13.30
C SER A 67 6.32 6.95 13.80
N PRO A 68 5.70 8.11 13.53
CA PRO A 68 4.35 8.40 14.02
C PRO A 68 3.23 7.77 13.16
N LEU A 69 3.54 7.16 12.02
CA LEU A 69 2.53 6.61 11.14
C LEU A 69 1.84 5.39 11.78
N PRO A 70 0.51 5.26 11.59
CA PRO A 70 -0.24 4.15 12.13
C PRO A 70 0.14 2.81 11.48
N VAL A 71 0.02 1.73 12.24
CA VAL A 71 0.19 0.35 11.77
C VAL A 71 -1.15 -0.39 11.78
N LEU A 72 -1.29 -1.37 10.88
CA LEU A 72 -2.47 -2.23 10.74
C LEU A 72 -2.29 -3.60 11.38
N TYR A 73 -1.35 -3.75 12.30
CA TYR A 73 -1.12 -5.03 12.98
C TYR A 73 -0.76 -4.84 14.45
N SER A 74 -0.98 -5.89 15.23
CA SER A 74 -0.42 -6.06 16.56
C SER A 74 0.59 -7.20 16.58
N GLY A 75 1.54 -7.16 17.52
CA GLY A 75 2.67 -8.07 17.59
C GLY A 75 3.93 -7.52 16.90
N THR A 76 5.10 -8.00 17.32
CA THR A 76 6.41 -7.43 16.93
C THR A 76 7.24 -8.36 16.03
N LEU A 77 6.79 -9.60 15.81
CA LEU A 77 7.52 -10.60 15.03
C LEU A 77 6.78 -10.97 13.74
N TRP A 78 7.54 -11.05 12.65
CA TRP A 78 7.04 -11.48 11.36
C TRP A 78 6.48 -12.91 11.45
N GLY A 79 5.25 -13.12 10.98
CA GLY A 79 4.56 -14.41 11.07
C GLY A 79 3.74 -14.64 12.35
N THR A 80 3.84 -13.78 13.36
CA THR A 80 2.93 -13.79 14.54
C THR A 80 2.09 -12.53 14.65
N PHE A 81 2.11 -11.67 13.62
CA PHE A 81 1.34 -10.44 13.63
C PHE A 81 -0.14 -10.72 13.36
N THR A 82 -1.00 -10.06 14.13
CA THR A 82 -2.45 -10.09 13.91
C THR A 82 -2.84 -8.83 13.16
N ALA A 83 -3.26 -8.98 11.91
CA ALA A 83 -3.72 -7.86 11.09
C ALA A 83 -5.08 -7.36 11.56
N GLN A 84 -5.31 -6.05 11.45
CA GLN A 84 -6.61 -5.45 11.64
C GLN A 84 -7.53 -5.84 10.48
N GLU A 85 -8.77 -6.20 10.81
CA GLU A 85 -9.75 -6.71 9.83
C GLU A 85 -10.81 -5.68 9.45
N ASP A 86 -10.58 -4.40 9.75
CA ASP A 86 -11.45 -3.29 9.34
C ASP A 86 -10.95 -2.68 8.01
N PRO A 87 -11.69 -2.86 6.89
CA PRO A 87 -11.32 -2.31 5.60
C PRO A 87 -11.27 -0.77 5.56
N ALA A 88 -12.15 -0.09 6.30
CA ALA A 88 -12.18 1.37 6.33
C ALA A 88 -10.91 1.90 7.00
N ARG A 89 -10.51 1.27 8.11
CA ARG A 89 -9.25 1.60 8.77
C ARG A 89 -8.03 1.28 7.89
N ALA A 90 -8.06 0.18 7.14
CA ALA A 90 -7.00 -0.15 6.19
C ALA A 90 -6.83 0.93 5.12
N ALA A 91 -7.93 1.43 4.55
CA ALA A 91 -7.91 2.52 3.56
C ALA A 91 -7.29 3.80 4.13
N GLU A 92 -7.68 4.20 5.34
CA GLU A 92 -7.11 5.37 6.03
C GLU A 92 -5.60 5.26 6.19
N VAL A 93 -5.11 4.15 6.74
CA VAL A 93 -3.69 3.95 6.99
C VAL A 93 -2.89 3.94 5.68
N LEU A 94 -3.40 3.28 4.63
CA LEU A 94 -2.76 3.28 3.31
C LEU A 94 -2.65 4.70 2.75
N ARG A 95 -3.70 5.54 2.88
CA ARG A 95 -3.64 6.95 2.44
C ARG A 95 -2.62 7.77 3.24
N GLU A 96 -2.59 7.61 4.56
CA GLU A 96 -1.65 8.31 5.43
C GLU A 96 -0.19 7.97 5.08
N VAL A 97 0.10 6.67 4.94
CA VAL A 97 1.45 6.19 4.60
C VAL A 97 1.88 6.67 3.21
N TRP A 98 1.02 6.59 2.19
CA TRP A 98 1.34 7.06 0.84
C TRP A 98 1.52 8.58 0.77
N THR A 99 0.71 9.34 1.51
CA THR A 99 0.84 10.80 1.61
C THR A 99 2.19 11.17 2.21
N ALA A 100 2.59 10.52 3.31
CA ALA A 100 3.87 10.74 3.95
C ALA A 100 5.04 10.34 3.02
N ALA A 101 4.97 9.16 2.40
CA ALA A 101 6.00 8.66 1.49
C ALA A 101 6.23 9.62 0.30
N LEU A 102 5.16 10.07 -0.35
CA LEU A 102 5.24 11.02 -1.47
C LEU A 102 5.84 12.35 -1.03
N ASN A 103 5.33 12.93 0.06
CA ASN A 103 5.77 14.25 0.53
C ASN A 103 7.24 14.22 0.94
N THR A 104 7.69 13.18 1.63
CA THR A 104 9.10 13.02 2.01
C THR A 104 9.97 12.81 0.78
N ALA A 105 9.63 11.86 -0.10
CA ALA A 105 10.42 11.55 -1.29
C ALA A 105 10.54 12.73 -2.27
N ALA A 106 9.50 13.56 -2.40
CA ALA A 106 9.48 14.72 -3.29
C ALA A 106 10.36 15.89 -2.82
N ASN A 107 10.62 15.97 -1.51
CA ASN A 107 11.31 17.09 -0.86
C ASN A 107 12.66 16.70 -0.23
N ALA A 108 12.97 15.41 -0.13
CA ALA A 108 14.22 14.95 0.47
C ALA A 108 15.46 15.45 -0.32
N PRO A 109 16.51 15.90 0.38
CA PRO A 109 17.75 16.38 -0.23
C PRO A 109 18.61 15.24 -0.80
N GLY A 110 18.34 13.99 -0.41
CA GLY A 110 19.06 12.79 -0.83
C GLY A 110 18.26 11.53 -0.48
N THR A 111 18.90 10.37 -0.55
CA THR A 111 18.26 9.06 -0.33
C THR A 111 18.26 8.59 1.13
N GLY A 112 18.90 9.31 2.04
CA GLY A 112 19.06 8.86 3.43
C GLY A 112 19.83 7.53 3.47
N GLN A 113 19.25 6.53 4.14
CA GLN A 113 19.76 5.16 4.22
C GLN A 113 19.11 4.22 3.20
N LEU A 114 18.28 4.71 2.29
CA LEU A 114 17.70 3.88 1.22
C LEU A 114 18.83 3.24 0.40
N SER A 115 18.64 1.96 0.06
CA SER A 115 19.46 1.28 -0.95
C SER A 115 19.06 1.62 -2.38
N HIS A 116 17.94 2.33 -2.58
CA HIS A 116 17.50 2.81 -3.89
C HIS A 116 18.44 3.89 -4.44
N PRO A 117 18.71 3.92 -5.76
CA PRO A 117 19.57 4.96 -6.34
C PRO A 117 18.94 6.37 -6.32
N SER A 118 17.63 6.48 -6.08
CA SER A 118 16.92 7.75 -5.93
C SER A 118 15.62 7.60 -5.14
N THR A 119 15.09 8.69 -4.60
CA THR A 119 13.77 8.71 -3.93
C THR A 119 12.62 8.42 -4.90
N ALA A 120 12.79 8.75 -6.19
CA ALA A 120 11.85 8.35 -7.24
C ALA A 120 11.78 6.83 -7.39
N GLN A 121 12.92 6.15 -7.40
CA GLN A 121 12.96 4.68 -7.50
C GLN A 121 12.43 3.98 -6.25
N PHE A 122 12.55 4.60 -5.07
CA PHE A 122 11.83 4.16 -3.88
C PHE A 122 10.31 4.17 -4.10
N LEU A 123 9.74 5.29 -4.57
CA LEU A 123 8.29 5.37 -4.84
C LEU A 123 7.85 4.38 -5.92
N LEU A 124 8.61 4.26 -7.01
CA LEU A 124 8.31 3.29 -8.08
C LEU A 124 8.33 1.85 -7.56
N HIS A 125 9.31 1.50 -6.71
CA HIS A 125 9.35 0.20 -6.07
C HIS A 125 8.10 -0.05 -5.22
N MET A 126 7.68 0.91 -4.40
CA MET A 126 6.47 0.78 -3.58
C MET A 126 5.20 0.70 -4.42
N LEU A 127 5.11 1.41 -5.54
CA LEU A 127 3.94 1.33 -6.43
C LEU A 127 3.82 -0.07 -7.07
N THR A 128 4.95 -0.65 -7.48
CA THR A 128 5.01 -2.02 -7.99
C THR A 128 4.68 -3.04 -6.90
N HIS A 129 5.18 -2.84 -5.68
CA HIS A 129 4.87 -3.66 -4.51
C HIS A 129 3.37 -3.65 -4.17
N ASP A 130 2.74 -2.48 -4.13
CA ASP A 130 1.30 -2.33 -3.91
C ASP A 130 0.47 -3.03 -5.00
N ALA A 131 0.87 -2.90 -6.27
CA ALA A 131 0.22 -3.58 -7.38
C ALA A 131 0.33 -5.11 -7.27
N HIS A 132 1.51 -5.62 -6.89
CA HIS A 132 1.73 -7.04 -6.66
C HIS A 132 0.79 -7.59 -5.57
N HIS A 133 0.71 -6.92 -4.41
CA HIS A 133 -0.14 -7.37 -3.32
C HIS A 133 -1.63 -7.20 -3.59
N ARG A 134 -2.06 -6.17 -4.34
CA ARG A 134 -3.44 -6.09 -4.83
C ARG A 134 -3.80 -7.30 -5.69
N GLY A 135 -2.92 -7.75 -6.57
CA GLY A 135 -3.13 -8.98 -7.35
C GLY A 135 -3.33 -10.21 -6.45
N GLN A 136 -2.57 -10.32 -5.35
CA GLN A 136 -2.73 -11.40 -4.38
C GLN A 136 -4.02 -11.29 -3.58
N VAL A 137 -4.45 -10.07 -3.21
CA VAL A 137 -5.76 -9.83 -2.58
C VAL A 137 -6.89 -10.29 -3.51
N LEU A 138 -6.87 -9.90 -4.78
CA LEU A 138 -7.89 -10.33 -5.75
C LEU A 138 -7.89 -11.86 -5.93
N LEU A 139 -6.71 -12.49 -5.92
CA LEU A 139 -6.61 -13.95 -5.95
C LEU A 139 -7.21 -14.60 -4.70
N ALA A 140 -6.93 -14.09 -3.50
CA ALA A 140 -7.49 -14.58 -2.24
C ALA A 140 -9.03 -14.48 -2.25
N LEU A 141 -9.59 -13.35 -2.70
CA LEU A 141 -11.03 -13.18 -2.85
C LEU A 141 -11.62 -14.21 -3.82
N LYS A 142 -11.03 -14.34 -5.01
CA LYS A 142 -11.49 -15.27 -6.04
C LYS A 142 -11.49 -16.72 -5.55
N MET A 143 -10.43 -17.14 -4.87
CA MET A 143 -10.29 -18.50 -4.34
C MET A 143 -11.19 -18.75 -3.12
N GLY A 144 -11.50 -17.70 -2.35
CA GLY A 144 -12.50 -17.73 -1.27
C GLY A 144 -13.95 -17.72 -1.75
N GLY A 145 -14.20 -17.62 -3.06
CA GLY A 145 -15.56 -17.55 -3.63
C GLY A 145 -16.24 -16.20 -3.46
N PHE A 146 -15.50 -15.15 -3.09
CA PHE A 146 -16.02 -13.80 -2.94
C PHE A 146 -16.12 -13.08 -4.29
N PRO A 147 -17.10 -12.17 -4.46
CA PRO A 147 -17.12 -11.29 -5.62
C PRO A 147 -15.88 -10.40 -5.65
N LEU A 148 -15.42 -10.10 -6.85
CA LEU A 148 -14.37 -9.12 -7.08
C LEU A 148 -14.98 -7.72 -7.24
N PRO A 149 -14.22 -6.64 -6.95
CA PRO A 149 -14.66 -5.28 -7.30
C PRO A 149 -14.85 -5.16 -8.82
N ASP A 150 -15.68 -4.21 -9.23
CA ASP A 150 -15.81 -3.84 -10.63
C ASP A 150 -14.44 -3.42 -11.22
N GLU A 151 -14.12 -3.96 -12.39
CA GLU A 151 -12.78 -3.82 -12.97
C GLU A 151 -12.49 -2.39 -13.42
N ASP A 152 -13.48 -1.72 -14.01
CA ASP A 152 -13.35 -0.33 -14.44
C ASP A 152 -13.28 0.61 -13.24
N ALA A 153 -14.09 0.38 -12.21
CA ALA A 153 -13.98 1.13 -10.96
C ALA A 153 -12.60 0.94 -10.30
N LEU A 154 -12.08 -0.29 -10.27
CA LEU A 154 -10.81 -0.60 -9.61
C LEU A 154 -9.62 0.03 -10.35
N TRP A 155 -9.55 -0.08 -11.67
CA TRP A 155 -8.37 0.34 -12.44
C TRP A 155 -8.52 1.70 -13.13
N GLY A 156 -9.73 2.23 -13.24
CA GLY A 156 -10.03 3.56 -13.78
C GLY A 156 -9.14 4.68 -13.22
N PRO A 157 -8.83 4.73 -11.92
CA PRO A 157 -7.94 5.75 -11.38
C PRO A 157 -6.56 5.84 -12.06
N LEU A 158 -6.02 4.71 -12.55
CA LEU A 158 -4.74 4.68 -13.27
C LEU A 158 -4.83 5.27 -14.69
N ARG A 159 -6.04 5.33 -15.26
CA ARG A 159 -6.35 5.95 -16.56
C ARG A 159 -6.74 7.43 -16.44
N GLY A 160 -6.81 7.96 -15.22
CA GLY A 160 -7.23 9.34 -14.95
C GLY A 160 -8.75 9.51 -14.82
N GLU A 161 -9.47 8.41 -14.60
CA GLU A 161 -10.91 8.39 -14.31
C GLU A 161 -11.20 8.65 -12.81
#